data_AF-A0A812JA43-F1
#
_entry.id   AF-A0A812JA43-F1
#
_cell.length_a   1.000
_cell.length_b   1.000
_cell.length_c   1.000
_cell.angle_alpha   90.00
_cell.angle_beta   90.00
_cell.angle_gamma   90.00
#
_symmetry.space_group_name_H-M   'P 1'
#
loop_
_entity.id
_entity.type
_entity.pdbx_description
1 polymer ?
#
loop_
_entity_poly.entity_id
_entity_poly.type
_entity_poly.pdbx_seq_one_letter_code
_entity_poly.pdbx_strand_id
1 'polypeptide(L)'
;MFLKLGPDEIEYDAKFQLYLQSKLPNPHFRPEVSAQCTVVNFIVTPEGLEEQVLAMVVNCEKPQLEEEKQSLVRRQNEYKVVLSRLEDELLSQLSAADPTTILDNLPLIEGLEKTKQTSREIGVQVAEAQKTEVEINHSRELYRPVAAEGSMLFFLINQLCVVQHMYQYSLDAFNTFLQKAIDRTQGAEDIHERTELLIASARLTVFRWVNRGLFEDHKLIFCTMLAFRLLTLRQLQEDFVPSHFSFLLRAPSVPIVNENPLSDWLLDKSWAMVLKLVELEGFENFAQNMERDAPNRFRDWMAEPAPEDAKLPLDWKTLDAKYFRLRLVIRCLRPDRMSIALAKWVRRLCLSCLSTYGPSSYELCNLQAESPKRQRLH
;
A
#
# COMPACT_ATOMS: atom_id res chain seq x y z
N MET A 1 26.42 16.19 -38.03
CA MET A 1 25.88 17.34 -37.28
C MET A 1 26.91 17.68 -36.24
N PHE A 2 27.22 18.96 -35.98
CA PHE A 2 28.23 19.33 -34.97
C PHE A 2 27.52 20.06 -33.82
N LEU A 3 27.84 19.68 -32.58
CA LEU A 3 27.38 20.33 -31.38
C LEU A 3 28.53 21.16 -30.80
N LYS A 4 28.24 22.40 -30.42
CA LYS A 4 29.19 23.25 -29.74
C LYS A 4 29.10 23.03 -28.23
N LEU A 5 30.14 22.44 -27.65
CA LEU A 5 30.25 22.15 -26.22
C LEU A 5 31.31 23.07 -25.63
N GLY A 6 30.88 24.25 -25.17
CA GLY A 6 31.79 25.30 -24.72
C GLY A 6 32.60 25.90 -25.89
N PRO A 7 33.95 25.90 -25.84
CA PRO A 7 34.79 26.40 -26.94
C PRO A 7 34.96 25.39 -28.08
N ASP A 8 34.72 24.09 -27.85
CA ASP A 8 35.02 23.03 -28.80
C ASP A 8 33.79 22.64 -29.65
N GLU A 9 34.03 22.37 -30.93
CA GLU A 9 33.04 21.81 -31.84
C GLU A 9 33.22 20.30 -31.93
N ILE A 10 32.20 19.55 -31.51
CA ILE A 10 32.24 18.10 -31.41
C ILE A 10 31.26 17.50 -32.42
N GLU A 11 31.69 16.45 -33.12
CA GLU A 11 30.82 15.71 -34.03
C GLU A 11 29.72 14.99 -33.22
N TYR A 12 28.46 15.28 -33.54
CA TYR A 12 27.30 14.68 -32.92
C TYR A 12 26.86 13.42 -33.67
N ASP A 13 26.91 12.29 -32.97
CA ASP A 13 26.30 11.05 -33.42
C ASP A 13 24.77 11.13 -33.25
N ALA A 14 24.03 10.92 -34.35
CA ALA A 14 22.57 10.90 -34.34
C ALA A 14 21.97 9.80 -33.45
N LYS A 15 22.75 8.78 -33.06
CA LYS A 15 22.34 7.71 -32.14
C LYS A 15 22.57 8.05 -30.66
N PHE A 16 23.23 9.16 -30.35
CA PHE A 16 23.50 9.54 -28.96
C PHE A 16 22.19 9.89 -28.23
N GLN A 17 22.06 9.39 -27.00
CA GLN A 17 20.92 9.66 -26.11
C GLN A 17 21.45 10.03 -24.73
N LEU A 18 20.93 11.12 -24.16
CA LEU A 18 21.26 11.58 -22.82
C LEU A 18 20.12 11.26 -21.85
N TYR A 19 20.42 10.46 -20.83
CA TYR A 19 19.50 10.17 -19.73
C TYR A 19 20.00 10.83 -18.44
N LEU A 20 19.18 11.69 -17.86
CA LEU A 20 19.46 12.36 -16.59
C LEU A 20 18.60 11.73 -15.49
N GLN A 21 19.23 11.29 -14.41
CA GLN A 21 18.54 10.69 -13.26
C GLN A 21 18.75 11.54 -12.01
N SER A 22 17.68 11.75 -11.24
CA SER A 22 17.72 12.37 -9.92
C SER A 22 17.21 11.39 -8.86
N LYS A 23 17.83 11.40 -7.68
CA LYS A 23 17.38 10.66 -6.49
C LYS A 23 16.43 11.47 -5.60
N LEU A 24 16.22 12.75 -5.91
CA LEU A 24 15.33 13.60 -5.14
C LEU A 24 13.88 13.20 -5.42
N PRO A 25 13.03 13.02 -4.39
CA PRO A 25 11.66 12.57 -4.58
C PRO A 25 10.77 13.64 -5.23
N ASN A 26 11.04 14.93 -5.00
CA ASN A 26 10.29 16.02 -5.60
C ASN A 26 11.23 17.18 -5.98
N PRO A 27 12.03 17.04 -7.05
CA PRO A 27 12.91 18.10 -7.53
C PRO A 27 12.10 19.22 -8.17
N HIS A 28 12.38 20.46 -7.78
CA HIS A 28 11.75 21.62 -8.41
C HIS A 28 12.51 22.04 -9.67
N PHE A 29 11.97 21.71 -10.84
CA PHE A 29 12.52 22.14 -12.12
C PHE A 29 11.94 23.49 -12.53
N ARG A 30 12.80 24.40 -13.01
CA ARG A 30 12.31 25.64 -13.62
C ARG A 30 11.65 25.35 -14.97
N PRO A 31 10.69 26.17 -15.42
CA PRO A 31 9.99 25.94 -16.69
C PRO A 31 10.92 25.77 -17.90
N GLU A 32 12.09 26.43 -17.91
CA GLU A 32 13.05 26.30 -19.01
C GLU A 32 13.59 24.88 -19.13
N VAL A 33 13.85 24.20 -18.00
CA VAL A 33 14.33 22.80 -17.98
C VAL A 33 13.22 21.85 -18.43
N SER A 34 11.99 22.08 -17.97
CA SER A 34 10.82 21.27 -18.36
C SER A 34 10.45 21.43 -19.84
N ALA A 35 10.81 22.56 -20.47
CA ALA A 35 10.63 22.78 -21.90
C ALA A 35 11.71 22.09 -22.75
N GLN A 36 12.93 21.97 -22.22
CA GLN A 36 14.08 21.37 -22.92
C GLN A 36 14.18 19.85 -22.76
N CYS A 37 13.64 19.30 -21.67
CA CYS A 37 13.73 17.89 -21.34
C CYS A 37 12.37 17.34 -20.95
N THR A 38 12.05 16.12 -21.41
CA THR A 38 10.88 15.39 -20.93
C THR A 38 11.18 14.80 -19.55
N VAL A 39 10.36 15.11 -18.56
CA VAL A 39 10.48 14.58 -17.20
C VAL A 39 9.64 13.31 -17.07
N VAL A 40 10.28 12.21 -16.67
CA VAL A 40 9.62 10.92 -16.43
C VAL A 40 9.59 10.65 -14.92
N ASN A 41 8.40 10.40 -14.37
CA ASN A 41 8.23 10.10 -12.96
C ASN A 41 8.40 8.59 -12.69
N PHE A 42 9.43 8.24 -11.91
CA PHE A 42 9.70 6.86 -11.48
C PHE A 42 9.28 6.58 -10.02
N ILE A 43 8.50 7.47 -9.40
CA ILE A 43 7.95 7.23 -8.07
C ILE A 43 6.99 6.05 -8.13
N VAL A 44 7.24 5.05 -7.29
CA VAL A 44 6.37 3.90 -7.11
C VAL A 44 5.04 4.38 -6.51
N THR A 45 3.94 4.10 -7.19
CA THR A 45 2.58 4.39 -6.71
C THR A 45 1.98 3.18 -6.01
N PRO A 46 1.03 3.36 -5.07
CA PRO A 46 0.32 2.24 -4.44
C PRO A 46 -0.30 1.27 -5.44
N GLU A 47 -1.01 1.79 -6.43
CA GLU A 47 -1.65 1.01 -7.50
C GLU A 47 -0.63 0.30 -8.40
N GLY A 48 0.44 1.00 -8.80
CA GLY A 48 1.47 0.41 -9.65
C GLY A 48 2.23 -0.72 -8.95
N LEU A 49 2.53 -0.54 -7.67
CA LEU A 49 3.12 -1.59 -6.86
C LEU A 49 2.15 -2.75 -6.61
N GLU A 50 0.87 -2.45 -6.42
CA GLU A 50 -0.15 -3.48 -6.27
C GLU A 50 -0.21 -4.39 -7.51
N GLU A 51 -0.15 -3.83 -8.72
CA GLU A 51 -0.11 -4.62 -9.96
C GLU A 51 1.17 -5.45 -10.09
N GLN A 52 2.32 -4.88 -9.69
CA GLN A 52 3.58 -5.61 -9.65
C GLN A 52 3.53 -6.79 -8.66
N VAL A 53 3.01 -6.57 -7.46
CA VAL A 53 2.88 -7.61 -6.44
C VAL A 53 1.88 -8.67 -6.90
N LEU A 54 0.77 -8.29 -7.54
CA LEU A 54 -0.19 -9.27 -8.08
C LEU A 54 0.45 -10.16 -9.13
N ALA A 55 1.16 -9.58 -10.10
CA ALA A 55 1.89 -10.36 -11.10
C ALA A 55 2.88 -11.34 -10.44
N MET A 56 3.58 -10.90 -9.39
CA MET A 56 4.48 -11.77 -8.63
C MET A 56 3.74 -12.91 -7.91
N VAL A 57 2.64 -12.62 -7.21
CA VAL A 57 1.83 -13.63 -6.49
C VAL A 57 1.25 -14.64 -7.46
N VAL A 58 0.63 -14.17 -8.56
CA VAL A 58 0.06 -15.05 -9.59
C VAL A 58 1.14 -15.91 -10.24
N ASN A 59 2.32 -15.35 -10.54
CA ASN A 59 3.42 -16.12 -11.12
C ASN A 59 3.95 -17.21 -10.17
N CYS A 60 3.86 -17.01 -8.85
CA CYS A 60 4.25 -18.02 -7.86
C CYS A 60 3.16 -19.10 -7.68
N GLU A 61 1.89 -18.69 -7.60
CA GLU A 61 0.78 -19.62 -7.31
C GLU A 61 0.30 -20.38 -8.56
N LYS A 62 0.22 -19.70 -9.71
CA LYS A 62 -0.30 -20.23 -10.99
C LYS A 62 0.57 -19.73 -12.16
N PRO A 63 1.80 -20.25 -12.30
CA PRO A 63 2.73 -19.80 -13.36
C PRO A 63 2.15 -19.97 -14.77
N GLN A 64 1.37 -21.02 -15.00
CA GLN A 64 0.71 -21.27 -16.30
C GLN A 64 -0.23 -20.11 -16.70
N LEU A 65 -0.99 -19.57 -15.74
CA LEU A 65 -1.91 -18.46 -15.98
C LEU A 65 -1.16 -17.18 -16.40
N GLU A 66 0.00 -16.93 -15.78
CA GLU A 66 0.83 -15.77 -16.11
C GLU A 66 1.54 -15.96 -17.46
N GLU A 67 1.99 -17.18 -17.78
CA GLU A 67 2.55 -17.50 -19.10
C GLU A 67 1.51 -17.35 -20.22
N GLU A 68 0.27 -17.84 -20.00
CA GLU A 68 -0.85 -17.65 -20.90
C GLU A 68 -1.14 -16.16 -21.12
N LYS A 69 -1.21 -15.36 -20.04
CA LYS A 69 -1.36 -13.90 -20.13
C LYS A 69 -0.27 -13.26 -20.97
N GLN A 70 1.00 -13.57 -20.70
CA GLN A 70 2.13 -13.00 -21.42
C GLN A 70 2.10 -13.39 -22.91
N SER A 71 1.75 -14.63 -23.22
CA SER A 71 1.61 -15.11 -24.60
C SER A 71 0.47 -14.37 -25.33
N LEU A 72 -0.65 -14.14 -24.66
CA LEU A 72 -1.82 -13.44 -25.21
C LEU A 72 -1.51 -11.98 -25.50
N VAL A 73 -0.81 -11.28 -24.58
CA VAL A 73 -0.38 -9.90 -24.77
C VAL A 73 0.59 -9.78 -25.95
N ARG A 74 1.55 -10.71 -26.08
CA ARG A 74 2.46 -10.73 -27.24
C ARG A 74 1.70 -10.91 -28.56
N ARG A 75 0.78 -11.88 -28.62
CA ARG A 75 -0.06 -12.12 -29.81
C ARG A 75 -0.93 -10.91 -30.16
N GLN A 76 -1.56 -10.26 -29.17
CA GLN A 76 -2.33 -9.03 -29.41
C GLN A 76 -1.46 -7.91 -30.00
N ASN A 77 -0.23 -7.73 -29.49
CA ASN A 77 0.68 -6.72 -30.02
C ASN A 77 1.11 -7.05 -31.45
N GLU A 78 1.42 -8.33 -31.74
CA GLU A 78 1.71 -8.79 -33.09
C GLU A 78 0.53 -8.54 -34.04
N TYR A 79 -0.70 -8.86 -33.64
CA TYR A 79 -1.90 -8.57 -34.43
C TYR A 79 -2.09 -7.08 -34.71
N LYS A 80 -1.85 -6.21 -33.72
CA LYS A 80 -1.92 -4.75 -33.92
C LYS A 80 -0.89 -4.27 -34.93
N VAL A 81 0.34 -4.79 -34.88
CA VAL A 81 1.40 -4.46 -35.85
C VAL A 81 1.03 -4.94 -37.24
N VAL A 82 0.53 -6.18 -37.38
CA VAL A 82 0.11 -6.72 -38.68
C VAL A 82 -1.06 -5.93 -39.25
N LEU A 83 -2.07 -5.58 -38.45
CA LEU A 83 -3.20 -4.76 -38.89
C LEU A 83 -2.75 -3.38 -39.37
N SER A 84 -1.91 -2.68 -38.61
CA SER A 84 -1.35 -1.39 -39.02
C SER A 84 -0.57 -1.50 -40.33
N ARG A 85 0.22 -2.57 -40.49
CA ARG A 85 0.97 -2.81 -41.72
C ARG A 85 0.06 -3.09 -42.92
N LEU A 86 -0.98 -3.90 -42.72
CA LEU A 86 -1.97 -4.19 -43.78
C LEU A 86 -2.73 -2.92 -44.18
N GLU A 87 -3.04 -2.04 -43.22
CA GLU A 87 -3.64 -0.72 -43.49
C GLU A 87 -2.69 0.19 -44.30
N ASP A 88 -1.41 0.26 -43.91
CA ASP A 88 -0.39 1.06 -44.64
C ASP A 88 -0.16 0.52 -46.06
N GLU A 89 -0.08 -0.80 -46.23
CA GLU A 89 0.05 -1.46 -47.53
C GLU A 89 -1.18 -1.16 -48.43
N LEU A 90 -2.38 -1.18 -47.86
CA LEU A 90 -3.63 -0.87 -48.56
C LEU A 90 -3.67 0.60 -49.00
N LEU A 91 -3.32 1.54 -48.11
CA LEU A 91 -3.22 2.97 -48.41
C LEU A 91 -2.16 3.26 -49.48
N SER A 92 -0.99 2.62 -49.38
CA SER A 92 0.08 2.76 -50.37
C SER A 92 -0.37 2.28 -51.75
N GLN A 93 -1.01 1.09 -51.81
CA GLN A 93 -1.54 0.54 -53.06
C GLN A 93 -2.62 1.41 -53.68
N LEU A 94 -3.54 1.98 -52.88
CA LEU A 94 -4.55 2.92 -53.37
C LEU A 94 -3.93 4.24 -53.85
N SER A 95 -2.90 4.74 -53.16
CA SER A 95 -2.22 6.00 -53.54
C SER A 95 -1.38 5.86 -54.80
N ALA A 96 -0.84 4.68 -55.06
CA ALA A 96 -0.04 4.39 -56.24
C ALA A 96 -0.88 4.03 -57.48
N ALA A 97 -2.18 3.80 -57.31
CA ALA A 97 -3.07 3.42 -58.40
C ALA A 97 -3.59 4.66 -59.16
N ASP A 98 -3.50 4.61 -60.49
CA ASP A 98 -4.02 5.69 -61.34
C ASP A 98 -5.56 5.77 -61.26
N PRO A 99 -6.12 6.97 -60.98
CA PRO A 99 -7.57 7.13 -60.74
C PRO A 99 -8.45 6.81 -61.96
N THR A 100 -7.88 6.76 -63.17
CA THR A 100 -8.61 6.43 -64.41
C THR A 100 -8.63 4.94 -64.72
N THR A 101 -7.70 4.15 -64.17
CA THR A 101 -7.48 2.73 -64.53
C THR A 101 -7.63 1.79 -63.33
N ILE A 102 -8.06 2.33 -62.18
CA ILE A 102 -8.12 1.63 -60.89
C ILE A 102 -9.06 0.43 -60.89
N LEU A 103 -10.13 0.47 -61.72
CA LEU A 103 -11.13 -0.59 -61.83
C LEU A 103 -10.68 -1.76 -62.73
N ASP A 104 -9.70 -1.53 -63.61
CA ASP A 104 -9.22 -2.54 -64.57
C ASP A 104 -8.00 -3.31 -64.04
N ASN A 105 -7.43 -2.86 -62.92
CA ASN A 105 -6.22 -3.44 -62.34
C ASN A 105 -6.55 -4.66 -61.48
N LEU A 106 -6.84 -5.79 -62.14
CA LEU A 106 -7.13 -7.10 -61.51
C LEU A 106 -6.18 -7.49 -60.35
N PRO A 107 -4.83 -7.33 -60.48
CA PRO A 107 -3.91 -7.64 -59.38
C PRO A 107 -4.12 -6.79 -58.13
N LEU A 108 -4.52 -5.51 -58.32
CA LEU A 108 -4.84 -4.61 -57.21
C LEU A 108 -6.11 -5.06 -56.51
N ILE A 109 -7.16 -5.42 -57.26
CA ILE A 109 -8.43 -5.89 -56.70
C ILE A 109 -8.24 -7.18 -55.91
N GLU A 110 -7.51 -8.16 -56.45
CA GLU A 110 -7.21 -9.42 -55.75
C GLU A 110 -6.36 -9.19 -54.48
N GLY A 111 -5.40 -8.27 -54.54
CA GLY A 111 -4.60 -7.85 -53.38
C GLY A 111 -5.47 -7.23 -52.29
N LEU A 112 -6.36 -6.30 -52.64
CA LEU A 112 -7.28 -5.65 -51.71
C LEU A 112 -8.24 -6.64 -51.06
N GLU A 113 -8.80 -7.58 -51.82
CA GLU A 113 -9.72 -8.61 -51.28
C GLU A 113 -8.97 -9.54 -50.31
N LYS A 114 -7.73 -9.92 -50.62
CA LYS A 114 -6.89 -10.74 -49.72
C LYS A 114 -6.51 -10.01 -48.43
N THR A 115 -6.12 -8.73 -48.52
CA THR A 115 -5.81 -7.88 -47.36
C THR A 115 -7.04 -7.71 -46.47
N LYS A 116 -8.21 -7.46 -47.07
CA LYS A 116 -9.49 -7.35 -46.37
C LYS A 116 -9.90 -8.64 -45.68
N GLN A 117 -9.73 -9.80 -46.34
CA GLN A 117 -10.00 -11.10 -45.73
C GLN A 117 -9.07 -11.35 -44.53
N THR A 118 -7.77 -11.14 -44.70
CA THR A 118 -6.77 -11.34 -43.64
C THR A 118 -7.04 -10.42 -42.44
N SER A 119 -7.37 -9.14 -42.69
CA SER A 119 -7.75 -8.19 -41.64
C SER A 119 -9.01 -8.62 -40.88
N ARG A 120 -10.01 -9.15 -41.59
CA ARG A 120 -11.23 -9.69 -40.96
C ARG A 120 -10.94 -10.91 -40.09
N GLU A 121 -10.11 -11.83 -40.55
CA GLU A 121 -9.70 -13.02 -39.78
C GLU A 121 -8.93 -12.63 -38.50
N ILE A 122 -7.98 -11.71 -38.61
CA ILE A 122 -7.26 -11.18 -37.43
C ILE A 122 -8.23 -10.46 -36.49
N GLY A 123 -9.19 -9.69 -37.02
CA GLY A 123 -10.21 -9.02 -36.22
C GLY A 123 -11.03 -9.98 -35.36
N VAL A 124 -11.39 -11.16 -35.89
CA VAL A 124 -12.07 -12.21 -35.12
C VAL A 124 -11.15 -12.77 -34.04
N GLN A 125 -9.88 -13.08 -34.36
CA GLN A 125 -8.91 -13.60 -33.38
C GLN A 125 -8.61 -12.61 -32.25
N VAL A 126 -8.53 -11.31 -32.55
CA VAL A 126 -8.37 -10.24 -31.55
C VAL A 126 -9.59 -10.18 -30.62
N ALA A 127 -10.80 -10.30 -31.17
CA ALA A 127 -12.02 -10.31 -30.36
C ALA A 127 -12.12 -11.54 -29.45
N GLU A 128 -11.66 -12.71 -29.90
CA GLU A 128 -11.54 -13.91 -29.07
C GLU A 128 -10.48 -13.75 -27.98
N ALA A 129 -9.29 -13.25 -28.33
CA ALA A 129 -8.22 -12.97 -27.38
C ALA A 129 -8.65 -12.00 -26.28
N GLN A 130 -9.47 -11.00 -26.59
CA GLN A 130 -10.03 -10.08 -25.60
C GLN A 130 -10.97 -10.78 -24.61
N LYS A 131 -11.78 -11.74 -25.05
CA LYS A 131 -12.64 -12.53 -24.14
C LYS A 131 -11.80 -13.37 -23.19
N THR A 132 -10.79 -14.07 -23.73
CA THR A 132 -9.86 -14.86 -22.93
C THR A 132 -9.05 -13.99 -21.96
N GLU A 133 -8.67 -12.77 -22.35
CA GLU A 133 -7.99 -11.81 -21.48
C GLU A 133 -8.85 -11.44 -20.26
N VAL A 134 -10.17 -11.24 -20.46
CA VAL A 134 -11.09 -10.95 -19.36
C VAL A 134 -11.18 -12.11 -18.38
N GLU A 135 -11.25 -13.36 -18.87
CA GLU A 135 -11.29 -14.56 -18.03
C GLU A 135 -9.99 -14.76 -17.23
N ILE A 136 -8.84 -14.55 -17.87
CA ILE A 136 -7.53 -14.59 -17.22
C ILE A 136 -7.45 -13.49 -16.15
N ASN A 137 -7.86 -12.26 -16.48
CA ASN A 137 -7.84 -11.15 -15.53
C ASN A 137 -8.77 -11.42 -14.35
N HIS A 138 -9.96 -11.97 -14.57
CA HIS A 138 -10.86 -12.37 -13.48
C HIS A 138 -10.19 -13.37 -12.53
N SER A 139 -9.49 -14.36 -13.08
CA SER A 139 -8.74 -15.34 -12.29
C SER A 139 -7.57 -14.71 -11.52
N ARG A 140 -6.91 -13.68 -12.06
CA ARG A 140 -5.85 -12.92 -11.38
C ARG A 140 -6.42 -12.09 -10.23
N GLU A 141 -7.55 -11.43 -10.45
CA GLU A 141 -8.20 -10.56 -9.47
C GLU A 141 -8.57 -11.27 -8.16
N LEU A 142 -8.70 -12.61 -8.16
CA LEU A 142 -8.86 -13.41 -6.94
C LEU A 142 -7.69 -13.24 -5.95
N TYR A 143 -6.48 -12.94 -6.43
CA TYR A 143 -5.30 -12.67 -5.60
C TYR A 143 -5.09 -11.18 -5.29
N ARG A 144 -5.94 -10.28 -5.80
CA ARG A 144 -5.87 -8.83 -5.54
C ARG A 144 -5.75 -8.49 -4.05
N PRO A 145 -6.48 -9.14 -3.12
CA PRO A 145 -6.36 -8.84 -1.69
C PRO A 145 -4.94 -9.04 -1.14
N VAL A 146 -4.23 -10.07 -1.62
CA VAL A 146 -2.83 -10.34 -1.23
C VAL A 146 -1.91 -9.23 -1.74
N ALA A 147 -2.16 -8.76 -2.96
CA ALA A 147 -1.39 -7.69 -3.57
C ALA A 147 -1.62 -6.33 -2.89
N ALA A 148 -2.87 -6.01 -2.55
CA ALA A 148 -3.24 -4.82 -1.79
C ALA A 148 -2.56 -4.81 -0.42
N GLU A 149 -2.53 -5.95 0.28
CA GLU A 149 -1.79 -6.11 1.54
C GLU A 149 -0.28 -5.86 1.33
N GLY A 150 0.32 -6.47 0.30
CA GLY A 150 1.74 -6.27 -0.03
C GLY A 150 2.09 -4.81 -0.30
N SER A 151 1.29 -4.12 -1.10
CA SER A 151 1.46 -2.68 -1.38
C SER A 151 1.34 -1.86 -0.09
N MET A 152 0.30 -2.10 0.73
CA MET A 152 0.12 -1.43 2.02
C MET A 152 1.33 -1.62 2.96
N LEU A 153 1.84 -2.85 3.08
CA LEU A 153 3.00 -3.16 3.91
C LEU A 153 4.26 -2.43 3.42
N PHE A 154 4.50 -2.38 2.11
CA PHE A 154 5.65 -1.66 1.56
C PHE A 154 5.59 -0.16 1.86
N PHE A 155 4.45 0.49 1.62
CA PHE A 155 4.32 1.92 1.90
C PHE A 155 4.36 2.23 3.39
N LEU A 156 3.87 1.32 4.24
CA LEU A 156 4.00 1.43 5.68
C LEU A 156 5.48 1.42 6.13
N ILE A 157 6.28 0.48 5.64
CA ILE A 157 7.70 0.40 6.03
C ILE A 157 8.52 1.54 5.43
N ASN A 158 8.15 2.02 4.24
CA ASN A 158 8.83 3.15 3.61
C ASN A 158 8.60 4.46 4.40
N GLN A 159 7.45 4.61 5.08
CA GLN A 159 7.19 5.75 5.96
C GLN A 159 8.07 5.78 7.22
N LEU A 160 8.72 4.66 7.58
CA LEU A 160 9.59 4.61 8.78
C LEU A 160 10.85 5.47 8.63
N CYS A 161 11.26 5.82 7.41
CA CYS A 161 12.40 6.71 7.18
C CYS A 161 12.21 8.10 7.81
N VAL A 162 10.95 8.53 8.03
CA VAL A 162 10.60 9.78 8.70
C VAL A 162 10.89 9.71 10.21
N VAL A 163 10.76 8.52 10.81
CA VAL A 163 11.08 8.29 12.23
C VAL A 163 12.59 8.30 12.42
N GLN A 164 13.32 7.59 11.55
CA GLN A 164 14.77 7.60 11.55
C GLN A 164 15.32 7.34 10.14
N HIS A 165 16.34 8.11 9.74
CA HIS A 165 16.92 8.06 8.40
C HIS A 165 17.54 6.70 8.03
N MET A 166 17.85 5.86 9.03
CA MET A 166 18.40 4.51 8.85
C MET A 166 17.35 3.50 8.37
N TYR A 167 16.05 3.78 8.54
CA TYR A 167 14.97 2.89 8.14
C TYR A 167 14.63 3.06 6.67
N GLN A 168 15.52 2.59 5.82
CA GLN A 168 15.37 2.60 4.36
C GLN A 168 15.29 1.18 3.84
N TYR A 169 14.23 0.91 3.08
CA TYR A 169 13.98 -0.41 2.51
C TYR A 169 13.88 -0.27 1.00
N SER A 170 14.65 -1.09 0.27
CA SER A 170 14.52 -1.15 -1.19
C SER A 170 13.34 -2.03 -1.58
N LEU A 171 12.73 -1.72 -2.72
CA LEU A 171 11.67 -2.55 -3.29
C LEU A 171 12.17 -3.97 -3.61
N ASP A 172 13.42 -4.11 -4.06
CA ASP A 172 14.06 -5.39 -4.34
C ASP A 172 14.16 -6.29 -3.08
N ALA A 173 14.53 -5.68 -1.94
CA ALA A 173 14.55 -6.38 -0.66
C ALA A 173 13.13 -6.83 -0.28
N PHE A 174 12.17 -5.91 -0.38
CA PHE A 174 10.77 -6.20 -0.06
C PHE A 174 10.22 -7.36 -0.90
N ASN A 175 10.42 -7.33 -2.23
CA ASN A 175 9.98 -8.40 -3.14
C ASN A 175 10.59 -9.75 -2.76
N THR A 176 11.89 -9.77 -2.39
CA THR A 176 12.54 -11.01 -1.93
C THR A 176 11.89 -11.58 -0.66
N PHE A 177 11.58 -10.74 0.32
CA PHE A 177 10.93 -11.19 1.56
C PHE A 177 9.47 -11.61 1.31
N LEU A 178 8.77 -10.95 0.41
CA LEU A 178 7.40 -11.31 0.06
C LEU A 178 7.35 -12.63 -0.69
N GLN A 179 8.26 -12.88 -1.63
CA GLN A 179 8.39 -14.18 -2.31
C GLN A 179 8.66 -15.31 -1.32
N LYS A 180 9.61 -15.10 -0.38
CA LYS A 180 9.86 -16.06 0.70
C LYS A 180 8.64 -16.31 1.59
N ALA A 181 7.81 -15.30 1.82
CA ALA A 181 6.58 -15.46 2.58
C ALA A 181 5.59 -16.38 1.84
N ILE A 182 5.45 -16.17 0.52
CA ILE A 182 4.61 -17.01 -0.35
C ILE A 182 5.10 -18.47 -0.32
N ASP A 183 6.41 -18.68 -0.54
CA ASP A 183 7.03 -20.01 -0.57
C ASP A 183 6.86 -20.80 0.74
N ARG A 184 6.82 -20.10 1.88
CA ARG A 184 6.65 -20.72 3.21
C ARG A 184 5.19 -21.01 3.57
N THR A 185 4.24 -20.45 2.83
CA THR A 185 2.82 -20.56 3.16
C THR A 185 2.31 -21.94 2.75
N GLN A 186 1.62 -22.63 3.67
CA GLN A 186 1.02 -23.94 3.40
C GLN A 186 -0.06 -23.85 2.33
N GLY A 187 -0.04 -24.78 1.37
CA GLY A 187 -1.06 -24.85 0.32
C GLY A 187 -2.46 -25.09 0.90
N ALA A 188 -3.48 -24.57 0.21
CA ALA A 188 -4.89 -24.80 0.53
C ALA A 188 -5.65 -25.09 -0.78
N GLU A 189 -6.72 -25.88 -0.70
CA GLU A 189 -7.53 -26.23 -1.88
C GLU A 189 -8.45 -25.08 -2.30
N ASP A 190 -9.01 -24.36 -1.32
CA ASP A 190 -9.82 -23.17 -1.58
C ASP A 190 -8.94 -21.92 -1.76
N ILE A 191 -9.28 -21.12 -2.77
CA ILE A 191 -8.52 -19.90 -3.09
C ILE A 191 -8.73 -18.82 -2.03
N HIS A 192 -9.93 -18.72 -1.45
CA HIS A 192 -10.17 -17.73 -0.40
C HIS A 192 -9.35 -18.07 0.85
N GLU A 193 -9.42 -19.32 1.31
CA GLU A 193 -8.55 -19.80 2.40
C GLU A 193 -7.06 -19.59 2.08
N ARG A 194 -6.61 -19.92 0.85
CA ARG A 194 -5.22 -19.69 0.42
C ARG A 194 -4.84 -18.21 0.50
N THR A 195 -5.70 -17.30 0.04
CA THR A 195 -5.42 -15.85 0.08
C THR A 195 -5.30 -15.32 1.50
N GLU A 196 -6.12 -15.79 2.43
CA GLU A 196 -6.02 -15.40 3.85
C GLU A 196 -4.71 -15.88 4.48
N LEU A 197 -4.29 -17.12 4.18
CA LEU A 197 -3.01 -17.66 4.63
C LEU A 197 -1.83 -16.88 4.07
N LEU A 198 -1.87 -16.51 2.77
CA LEU A 198 -0.84 -15.70 2.12
C LEU A 198 -0.73 -14.30 2.75
N ILE A 199 -1.87 -13.64 3.01
CA ILE A 199 -1.92 -12.35 3.69
C ILE A 199 -1.28 -12.44 5.08
N ALA A 200 -1.66 -13.46 5.87
CA ALA A 200 -1.12 -13.66 7.20
C ALA A 200 0.40 -13.92 7.19
N SER A 201 0.87 -14.78 6.27
CA SER A 201 2.28 -15.11 6.10
C SER A 201 3.11 -13.89 5.65
N ALA A 202 2.63 -13.14 4.66
CA ALA A 202 3.26 -11.92 4.17
C ALA A 202 3.42 -10.90 5.30
N ARG A 203 2.33 -10.63 6.04
CA ARG A 203 2.32 -9.72 7.19
C ARG A 203 3.31 -10.15 8.26
N LEU A 204 3.30 -11.41 8.67
CA LEU A 204 4.18 -11.93 9.71
C LEU A 204 5.65 -11.87 9.28
N THR A 205 5.94 -12.22 8.03
CA THR A 205 7.31 -12.22 7.50
C THR A 205 7.87 -10.80 7.44
N VAL A 206 7.12 -9.85 6.87
CA VAL A 206 7.52 -8.43 6.82
C VAL A 206 7.63 -7.85 8.22
N PHE A 207 6.66 -8.15 9.10
CA PHE A 207 6.70 -7.71 10.50
C PHE A 207 7.98 -8.19 11.22
N ARG A 208 8.31 -9.48 11.13
CA ARG A 208 9.52 -10.04 11.76
C ARG A 208 10.80 -9.44 11.17
N TRP A 209 10.85 -9.27 9.85
CA TRP A 209 11.99 -8.69 9.17
C TRP A 209 12.25 -7.25 9.62
N VAL A 210 11.22 -6.40 9.61
CA VAL A 210 11.31 -4.99 10.00
C VAL A 210 11.60 -4.86 11.49
N ASN A 211 10.87 -5.58 12.33
CA ASN A 211 11.01 -5.50 13.79
C ASN A 211 12.40 -5.91 14.30
N ARG A 212 13.14 -6.75 13.54
CA ARG A 212 14.54 -7.07 13.83
C ARG A 212 15.50 -5.89 13.58
N GLY A 213 15.18 -5.02 12.63
CA GLY A 213 16.00 -3.84 12.28
C GLY A 213 15.64 -2.57 13.04
N LEU A 214 14.53 -2.57 13.80
CA LEU A 214 14.07 -1.40 14.56
C LEU A 214 14.73 -1.30 15.94
N PHE A 215 14.98 -0.07 16.39
CA PHE A 215 15.32 0.20 17.78
C PHE A 215 14.09 -0.05 18.66
N GLU A 216 14.32 -0.46 19.92
CA GLU A 216 13.25 -0.82 20.86
C GLU A 216 12.21 0.30 21.00
N ASP A 217 12.67 1.55 21.10
CA ASP A 217 11.83 2.74 21.23
C ASP A 217 10.89 2.96 20.04
N HIS A 218 11.27 2.48 18.86
CA HIS A 218 10.50 2.67 17.61
C HIS A 218 9.59 1.49 17.29
N LYS A 219 9.74 0.34 17.97
CA LYS A 219 8.91 -0.84 17.72
C LYS A 219 7.44 -0.56 17.98
N LEU A 220 7.12 0.14 19.07
CA LEU A 220 5.74 0.49 19.40
C LEU A 220 5.11 1.40 18.34
N ILE A 221 5.89 2.33 17.78
CA ILE A 221 5.43 3.22 16.69
C ILE A 221 5.02 2.38 15.49
N PHE A 222 5.91 1.50 15.02
CA PHE A 222 5.63 0.62 13.88
C PHE A 222 4.40 -0.27 14.12
N CYS A 223 4.33 -0.93 15.28
CA CYS A 223 3.20 -1.82 15.60
C CYS A 223 1.88 -1.05 15.66
N THR A 224 1.89 0.18 16.20
CA THR A 224 0.71 1.04 16.26
C THR A 224 0.28 1.51 14.87
N MET A 225 1.23 1.92 14.02
CA MET A 225 0.95 2.29 12.63
C MET A 225 0.35 1.11 11.84
N LEU A 226 0.91 -0.09 12.00
CA LEU A 226 0.37 -1.31 11.39
C LEU A 226 -1.07 -1.58 11.86
N ALA A 227 -1.34 -1.52 13.17
CA ALA A 227 -2.67 -1.75 13.72
C ALA A 227 -3.71 -0.77 13.12
N PHE A 228 -3.37 0.51 13.00
CA PHE A 228 -4.27 1.49 12.37
C PHE A 228 -4.49 1.25 10.88
N ARG A 229 -3.47 0.79 10.14
CA ARG A 229 -3.65 0.42 8.73
C ARG A 229 -4.62 -0.76 8.59
N LEU A 230 -4.47 -1.78 9.43
CA LEU A 230 -5.35 -2.96 9.44
C LEU A 230 -6.80 -2.60 9.81
N LEU A 231 -7.00 -1.69 10.76
CA LEU A 231 -8.32 -1.17 11.12
C LEU A 231 -8.96 -0.41 9.96
N THR A 232 -8.18 0.43 9.27
CA THR A 232 -8.66 1.18 8.10
C THR A 232 -9.13 0.25 6.98
N LEU A 233 -8.47 -0.89 6.80
CA LEU A 233 -8.84 -1.92 5.81
C LEU A 233 -9.97 -2.85 6.28
N ARG A 234 -10.57 -2.61 7.46
CA ARG A 234 -11.63 -3.45 8.07
C ARG A 234 -11.26 -4.93 8.21
N GLN A 235 -9.97 -5.23 8.30
CA GLN A 235 -9.49 -6.59 8.56
C GLN A 235 -9.51 -6.96 10.05
N LEU A 236 -9.97 -6.03 10.90
CA LEU A 236 -10.12 -6.19 12.33
C LEU A 236 -11.59 -5.99 12.71
N GLN A 237 -12.07 -6.73 13.71
CA GLN A 237 -13.46 -6.69 14.19
C GLN A 237 -13.84 -5.37 14.91
N GLU A 238 -12.97 -4.36 14.89
CA GLU A 238 -13.18 -3.10 15.58
C GLU A 238 -13.41 -1.97 14.57
N ASP A 239 -14.46 -1.17 14.78
CA ASP A 239 -14.81 -0.07 13.88
C ASP A 239 -13.76 1.04 13.94
N PHE A 240 -13.18 1.34 12.78
CA PHE A 240 -12.31 2.51 12.62
C PHE A 240 -13.15 3.78 12.43
N VAL A 241 -13.09 4.67 13.42
CA VAL A 241 -13.71 6.00 13.32
C VAL A 241 -12.60 7.05 13.11
N PRO A 242 -12.55 7.73 11.94
CA PRO A 242 -11.49 8.69 11.63
C PRO A 242 -11.37 9.86 12.62
N SER A 243 -12.49 10.31 13.19
CA SER A 243 -12.52 11.39 14.19
C SER A 243 -11.81 10.97 15.49
N HIS A 244 -12.03 9.74 15.95
CA HIS A 244 -11.34 9.18 17.12
C HIS A 244 -9.82 9.08 16.90
N PHE A 245 -9.40 8.63 15.72
CA PHE A 245 -7.97 8.57 15.38
C PHE A 245 -7.34 9.96 15.33
N SER A 246 -8.01 10.93 14.71
CA SER A 246 -7.56 12.32 14.64
C SER A 246 -7.44 12.96 16.03
N PHE A 247 -8.42 12.69 16.90
CA PHE A 247 -8.40 13.14 18.29
C PHE A 247 -7.17 12.61 19.05
N LEU A 248 -6.88 11.31 18.93
CA LEU A 248 -5.74 10.69 19.61
C LEU A 248 -4.41 11.34 19.19
N LEU A 249 -4.22 11.58 17.88
CA LEU A 249 -2.99 12.15 17.33
C LEU A 249 -2.84 13.63 17.64
N ARG A 250 -3.89 14.42 17.40
CA ARG A 250 -3.81 15.89 17.45
C ARG A 250 -3.95 16.44 18.85
N ALA A 251 -4.67 15.74 19.74
CA ALA A 251 -4.96 16.15 21.11
C ALA A 251 -5.30 17.65 21.19
N PRO A 252 -6.52 18.06 20.77
CA PRO A 252 -6.82 19.45 20.46
C PRO A 252 -6.42 20.39 21.60
N SER A 253 -5.57 21.37 21.29
CA SER A 253 -5.22 22.45 22.22
C SER A 253 -6.36 23.43 22.24
N VAL A 254 -7.24 23.30 23.25
CA VAL A 254 -8.37 24.19 23.42
C VAL A 254 -7.94 25.36 24.31
N PRO A 255 -8.23 26.61 23.96
CA PRO A 255 -8.18 27.70 24.93
C PRO A 255 -9.15 27.37 26.08
N ILE A 256 -8.73 27.61 27.32
CA ILE A 256 -9.57 27.37 28.50
C ILE A 256 -10.65 28.46 28.50
N VAL A 257 -11.82 28.16 27.94
CA VAL A 257 -12.95 29.10 27.83
C VAL A 257 -13.94 28.90 28.99
N ASN A 258 -14.06 27.68 29.51
CA ASN A 258 -15.02 27.33 30.55
C ASN A 258 -14.31 27.07 31.88
N GLU A 259 -14.94 27.46 33.00
CA GLU A 259 -14.48 27.12 34.34
C GLU A 259 -14.44 25.59 34.51
N ASN A 260 -13.41 25.11 35.19
CA ASN A 260 -13.22 23.69 35.47
C ASN A 260 -13.90 23.33 36.81
N PRO A 261 -15.04 22.62 36.78
CA PRO A 261 -15.78 22.24 37.99
C PRO A 261 -15.05 21.16 38.81
N LEU A 262 -14.00 20.55 38.26
CA LEU A 262 -13.21 19.48 38.87
C LEU A 262 -11.76 19.92 39.16
N SER A 263 -11.54 21.23 39.29
CA SER A 263 -10.22 21.84 39.52
C SER A 263 -9.50 21.33 40.78
N ASP A 264 -10.23 20.76 41.74
CA ASP A 264 -9.69 20.14 42.95
C ASP A 264 -8.72 18.97 42.66
N TRP A 265 -8.89 18.27 41.54
CA TRP A 265 -8.08 17.08 41.20
C TRP A 265 -7.76 16.91 39.72
N LEU A 266 -8.46 17.60 38.82
CA LEU A 266 -8.24 17.54 37.37
C LEU A 266 -7.68 18.87 36.86
N LEU A 267 -6.58 18.80 36.10
CA LEU A 267 -5.97 19.97 35.48
C LEU A 267 -6.90 20.58 34.41
N ASP A 268 -6.92 21.91 34.29
CA ASP A 268 -7.74 22.62 33.31
C ASP A 268 -7.48 22.17 31.87
N LYS A 269 -6.21 21.84 31.56
CA LYS A 269 -5.84 21.29 30.25
C LYS A 269 -6.49 19.93 29.98
N SER A 270 -6.56 19.05 30.98
CA SER A 270 -7.21 17.75 30.87
C SER A 270 -8.72 17.90 30.78
N TRP A 271 -9.31 18.81 31.56
CA TRP A 271 -10.73 19.14 31.47
C TRP A 271 -11.13 19.69 30.10
N ALA A 272 -10.34 20.62 29.55
CA ALA A 272 -10.57 21.14 28.20
C ALA A 272 -10.51 20.04 27.13
N MET A 273 -9.65 19.03 27.32
CA MET A 273 -9.59 17.87 26.44
C MET A 273 -10.81 16.94 26.60
N VAL A 274 -11.34 16.80 27.82
CA VAL A 274 -12.60 16.08 28.09
C VAL A 274 -13.79 16.78 27.42
N LEU A 275 -13.86 18.11 27.45
CA LEU A 275 -14.90 18.87 26.74
C LEU A 275 -14.87 18.63 25.22
N LYS A 276 -13.68 18.40 24.64
CA LYS A 276 -13.55 17.99 23.24
C LYS A 276 -13.83 16.53 22.99
N LEU A 277 -13.61 15.66 23.97
CA LEU A 277 -13.98 14.25 23.87
C LEU A 277 -15.49 14.10 23.73
N VAL A 278 -16.28 14.94 24.41
CA VAL A 278 -17.76 14.96 24.34
C VAL A 278 -18.30 15.28 22.93
N GLU A 279 -17.53 15.97 22.09
CA GLU A 279 -17.92 16.23 20.69
C GLU A 279 -17.84 14.97 19.81
N LEU A 280 -17.22 13.88 20.30
CA LEU A 280 -17.12 12.61 19.58
C LEU A 280 -18.33 11.72 19.86
N GLU A 281 -18.76 11.00 18.83
CA GLU A 281 -19.88 10.06 18.89
C GLU A 281 -19.64 8.97 19.95
N GLY A 282 -20.60 8.81 20.85
CA GLY A 282 -20.55 7.86 21.96
C GLY A 282 -19.84 8.37 23.22
N PHE A 283 -19.45 9.65 23.27
CA PHE A 283 -18.87 10.30 24.46
C PHE A 283 -19.71 11.46 24.99
N GLU A 284 -20.94 11.64 24.51
CA GLU A 284 -21.78 12.83 24.73
C GLU A 284 -22.02 13.13 26.21
N ASN A 285 -22.17 12.08 27.03
CA ASN A 285 -22.46 12.21 28.46
C ASN A 285 -21.20 12.20 29.34
N PHE A 286 -20.00 12.03 28.76
CA PHE A 286 -18.79 11.73 29.53
C PHE A 286 -18.41 12.84 30.52
N ALA A 287 -18.43 14.12 30.09
CA ALA A 287 -18.13 15.25 30.99
C ALA A 287 -19.17 15.39 32.10
N GLN A 288 -20.47 15.22 31.78
CA GLN A 288 -21.54 15.28 32.76
C GLN A 288 -21.42 14.17 33.80
N ASN A 289 -21.08 12.95 33.37
CA ASN A 289 -20.88 11.82 34.28
C ASN A 289 -19.69 12.02 35.22
N MET A 290 -18.62 12.65 34.73
CA MET A 290 -17.46 13.02 35.55
C MET A 290 -17.76 14.12 36.56
N GLU A 291 -18.56 15.11 36.18
CA GLU A 291 -18.90 16.26 37.04
C GLU A 291 -19.94 15.89 38.10
N ARG A 292 -21.05 15.24 37.70
CA ARG A 292 -22.26 15.11 38.53
C ARG A 292 -22.49 13.71 39.07
N ASP A 293 -22.32 12.68 38.24
CA ASP A 293 -22.80 11.34 38.58
C ASP A 293 -21.79 10.53 39.41
N ALA A 294 -20.50 10.65 39.13
CA ALA A 294 -19.48 9.85 39.82
C ALA A 294 -18.09 10.51 39.96
N PRO A 295 -17.97 11.78 40.41
CA PRO A 295 -16.68 12.50 40.45
C PRO A 295 -15.60 11.76 41.26
N ASN A 296 -15.94 11.24 42.44
CA ASN A 296 -14.98 10.50 43.28
C ASN A 296 -14.49 9.21 42.61
N ARG A 297 -15.36 8.48 41.90
CA ARG A 297 -14.95 7.22 41.24
C ARG A 297 -14.03 7.46 40.04
N PHE A 298 -14.24 8.55 39.30
CA PHE A 298 -13.32 8.94 38.22
C PHE A 298 -11.98 9.42 38.77
N ARG A 299 -11.98 10.12 39.91
CA ARG A 299 -10.76 10.49 40.63
C ARG A 299 -10.00 9.26 41.10
N ASP A 300 -10.69 8.28 41.70
CA ASP A 300 -10.08 7.02 42.14
C ASP A 300 -9.49 6.24 40.96
N TRP A 301 -10.23 6.12 39.85
CA TRP A 301 -9.73 5.51 38.61
C TRP A 301 -8.50 6.23 38.06
N MET A 302 -8.47 7.57 38.10
CA MET A 302 -7.30 8.35 37.68
C MET A 302 -6.11 8.16 38.63
N ALA A 303 -6.35 7.90 39.91
CA ALA A 303 -5.32 7.65 40.92
C ALA A 303 -4.73 6.22 40.87
N GLU A 304 -5.42 5.28 40.21
CA GLU A 304 -4.91 3.92 40.03
C GLU A 304 -3.50 3.91 39.39
N PRO A 305 -2.61 3.00 39.81
CA PRO A 305 -1.31 2.85 39.18
C PRO A 305 -1.44 2.37 37.73
N ALA A 306 -2.39 1.48 37.43
CA ALA A 306 -2.62 0.91 36.09
C ALA A 306 -4.07 1.16 35.61
N PRO A 307 -4.43 2.42 35.31
CA PRO A 307 -5.79 2.79 34.92
C PRO A 307 -6.25 2.09 33.64
N GLU A 308 -5.31 1.69 32.78
CA GLU A 308 -5.62 1.00 31.53
C GLU A 308 -6.11 -0.45 31.70
N ASP A 309 -5.95 -1.05 32.88
CA ASP A 309 -6.52 -2.36 33.23
C ASP A 309 -7.78 -2.23 34.10
N ALA A 310 -8.00 -1.07 34.72
CA ALA A 310 -9.13 -0.81 35.58
C ALA A 310 -10.38 -0.46 34.77
N LYS A 311 -11.54 -0.96 35.20
CA LYS A 311 -12.83 -0.65 34.57
C LYS A 311 -13.22 0.79 34.87
N LEU A 312 -13.66 1.51 33.85
CA LEU A 312 -14.20 2.85 34.04
C LEU A 312 -15.51 2.81 34.85
N PRO A 313 -15.83 3.87 35.62
CA PRO A 313 -17.08 3.98 36.35
C PRO A 313 -18.33 3.95 35.45
N LEU A 314 -19.49 3.64 36.04
CA LEU A 314 -20.81 3.72 35.39
C LEU A 314 -20.91 2.81 34.15
N ASP A 315 -21.58 3.29 33.10
CA ASP A 315 -21.80 2.55 31.85
C ASP A 315 -20.54 2.48 30.97
N TRP A 316 -19.54 3.30 31.30
CA TRP A 316 -18.22 3.30 30.66
C TRP A 316 -17.40 2.05 30.98
N LYS A 317 -17.83 1.22 31.93
CA LYS A 317 -17.26 -0.13 32.15
C LYS A 317 -17.28 -1.03 30.92
N THR A 318 -18.11 -0.70 29.92
CA THR A 318 -18.15 -1.38 28.61
C THR A 318 -16.97 -1.00 27.71
N LEU A 319 -16.35 0.17 27.94
CA LEU A 319 -15.10 0.59 27.33
C LEU A 319 -13.92 -0.13 28.00
N ASP A 320 -13.84 -1.43 27.76
CA ASP A 320 -12.74 -2.25 28.27
C ASP A 320 -11.44 -2.03 27.48
N ALA A 321 -10.34 -2.56 28.03
CA ALA A 321 -9.02 -2.56 27.38
C ALA A 321 -8.97 -3.26 26.00
N LYS A 322 -10.07 -3.90 25.57
CA LYS A 322 -10.28 -4.36 24.19
C LYS A 322 -10.44 -3.20 23.21
N TYR A 323 -11.10 -2.11 23.61
CA TYR A 323 -11.58 -1.08 22.70
C TYR A 323 -10.61 0.10 22.56
N PHE A 324 -10.40 0.55 21.34
CA PHE A 324 -9.68 1.76 20.98
C PHE A 324 -10.20 2.99 21.73
N ARG A 325 -11.51 3.07 21.94
CA ARG A 325 -12.18 4.18 22.63
C ARG A 325 -11.64 4.45 24.04
N LEU A 326 -11.21 3.43 24.80
CA LEU A 326 -10.58 3.63 26.11
C LEU A 326 -9.30 4.48 26.03
N ARG A 327 -8.57 4.41 24.91
CA ARG A 327 -7.31 5.14 24.72
C ARG A 327 -7.54 6.63 24.56
N LEU A 328 -8.73 7.04 24.10
CA LEU A 328 -9.13 8.44 24.06
C LEU A 328 -9.29 8.99 25.49
N VAL A 329 -9.90 8.21 26.38
CA VAL A 329 -10.04 8.57 27.80
C VAL A 329 -8.68 8.68 28.49
N ILE A 330 -7.80 7.69 28.27
CA ILE A 330 -6.42 7.71 28.80
C ILE A 330 -5.65 8.93 28.26
N ARG A 331 -5.85 9.29 26.98
CA ARG A 331 -5.21 10.47 26.38
C ARG A 331 -5.60 11.77 27.10
N CYS A 332 -6.84 11.88 27.56
CA CYS A 332 -7.33 13.05 28.30
C CYS A 332 -6.86 13.08 29.76
N LEU A 333 -6.99 11.94 30.47
CA LEU A 333 -6.85 11.89 31.93
C LEU A 333 -5.47 11.44 32.40
N ARG A 334 -4.83 10.48 31.71
CA ARG A 334 -3.55 9.87 32.09
C ARG A 334 -2.61 9.71 30.89
N PRO A 335 -2.17 10.83 30.26
CA PRO A 335 -1.32 10.78 29.07
C PRO A 335 0.05 10.12 29.33
N ASP A 336 0.50 10.06 30.58
CA ASP A 336 1.71 9.35 31.01
C ASP A 336 1.65 7.83 30.76
N ARG A 337 0.45 7.24 30.81
CA ARG A 337 0.23 5.80 30.58
C ARG A 337 -0.07 5.46 29.12
N MET A 338 -0.05 6.43 28.21
CA MET A 338 -0.47 6.26 26.82
C MET A 338 0.34 5.18 26.08
N SER A 339 1.66 5.14 26.28
CA SER A 339 2.54 4.15 25.65
C SER A 339 2.18 2.72 26.07
N ILE A 340 1.92 2.51 27.36
CA ILE A 340 1.53 1.20 27.93
C ILE A 340 0.13 0.82 27.42
N ALA A 341 -0.80 1.77 27.40
CA ALA A 341 -2.17 1.56 26.92
C ALA A 341 -2.22 1.17 25.43
N LEU A 342 -1.39 1.81 24.59
CA LEU A 342 -1.20 1.45 23.19
C LEU A 342 -0.53 0.08 23.05
N ALA A 343 0.55 -0.17 23.78
CA ALA A 343 1.25 -1.46 23.71
C ALA A 343 0.32 -2.63 24.06
N LYS A 344 -0.53 -2.49 25.08
CA LYS A 344 -1.53 -3.50 25.44
C LYS A 344 -2.61 -3.68 24.36
N TRP A 345 -3.09 -2.57 23.76
CA TRP A 345 -4.07 -2.61 22.69
C TRP A 345 -3.54 -3.33 21.45
N VAL A 346 -2.38 -2.86 20.96
CA VAL A 346 -1.70 -3.40 19.80
C VAL A 346 -1.33 -4.85 20.03
N ARG A 347 -0.81 -5.20 21.22
CA ARG A 347 -0.51 -6.60 21.54
C ARG A 347 -1.75 -7.48 21.41
N ARG A 348 -2.92 -7.05 21.87
CA ARG A 348 -4.16 -7.84 21.74
C ARG A 348 -4.61 -7.96 20.28
N LEU A 349 -4.62 -6.86 19.52
CA LEU A 349 -4.99 -6.85 18.11
C LEU A 349 -4.03 -7.65 17.23
N CYS A 350 -2.73 -7.47 17.43
CA CYS A 350 -1.70 -8.19 16.71
C CYS A 350 -1.60 -9.66 17.15
N LEU A 351 -1.86 -10.00 18.41
CA LEU A 351 -1.94 -11.41 18.82
C LEU A 351 -3.10 -12.12 18.12
N SER A 352 -4.28 -11.50 17.95
CA SER A 352 -5.34 -12.13 17.15
C SER A 352 -4.95 -12.33 15.68
N CYS A 353 -4.13 -11.45 15.10
CA CYS A 353 -3.71 -11.55 13.69
C CYS A 353 -2.41 -12.37 13.46
N LEU A 354 -1.57 -12.55 14.48
CA LEU A 354 -0.25 -13.20 14.38
C LEU A 354 -0.21 -14.55 15.12
N SER A 355 -1.23 -14.92 15.91
CA SER A 355 -1.28 -16.16 16.70
C SER A 355 -1.62 -17.43 15.90
N THR A 356 -2.01 -17.31 14.62
CA THR A 356 -2.17 -18.48 13.74
C THR A 356 -0.84 -19.16 13.41
N TYR A 357 0.30 -18.54 13.72
CA TYR A 357 1.63 -19.17 13.64
C TYR A 357 2.34 -19.00 14.98
N GLY A 358 2.50 -20.13 15.69
CA GLY A 358 2.83 -20.25 17.12
C GLY A 358 4.07 -19.51 17.65
N PRO A 359 4.28 -19.57 18.98
CA PRO A 359 5.35 -18.82 19.64
C PRO A 359 6.69 -19.49 19.32
N SER A 360 7.62 -18.72 18.77
CA SER A 360 9.04 -19.07 18.89
C SER A 360 9.86 -17.79 18.98
N SER A 361 10.29 -17.53 20.20
CA SER A 361 11.40 -16.65 20.57
C SER A 361 12.77 -17.19 20.11
N TYR A 362 12.83 -18.22 19.24
CA TYR A 362 14.05 -18.98 18.93
C TYR A 362 14.29 -19.27 17.44
N GLU A 363 14.03 -18.34 16.53
CA GLU A 363 14.52 -18.42 15.14
C GLU A 363 15.32 -17.19 14.70
N LEU A 364 16.11 -16.61 15.61
CA LEU A 364 16.96 -15.46 15.32
C LEU A 364 18.26 -15.82 14.56
N CYS A 365 18.65 -17.10 14.50
CA CYS A 365 19.89 -17.52 13.85
C CYS A 365 19.78 -17.80 12.34
N ASN A 366 18.60 -18.19 11.80
CA ASN A 366 18.53 -18.68 10.42
C ASN A 366 18.38 -17.58 9.35
N LEU A 367 17.98 -16.36 9.71
CA LEU A 367 17.76 -15.28 8.72
C LEU A 367 19.04 -14.58 8.22
N GLN A 368 20.17 -14.69 8.93
CA GLN A 368 21.47 -14.20 8.43
C GLN A 368 22.07 -15.11 7.35
N ALA A 369 21.70 -16.40 7.33
CA ALA A 369 22.16 -17.34 6.31
C ALA A 369 21.41 -17.18 4.97
N GLU A 370 20.17 -16.67 5.02
CA GLU A 370 19.25 -16.60 3.88
C GLU A 370 19.21 -15.23 3.17
N SER A 371 19.95 -14.22 3.63
CA SER A 371 20.02 -12.94 2.92
C SER A 371 20.62 -13.14 1.52
N PRO A 372 19.96 -12.66 0.44
CA PRO A 372 20.47 -12.80 -0.91
C PRO A 372 21.88 -12.21 -1.00
N LYS A 373 22.79 -12.85 -1.73
CA LYS A 373 24.22 -12.46 -1.84
C LYS A 373 24.42 -10.98 -2.19
N ARG A 374 23.45 -10.32 -2.84
CA ARG A 374 23.44 -8.87 -3.15
C ARG A 374 23.30 -7.94 -1.95
N GLN A 375 22.82 -8.42 -0.80
CA GLN A 375 22.62 -7.63 0.43
C GLN A 375 23.76 -7.78 1.45
N ARG A 376 24.80 -8.57 1.13
CA ARG A 376 26.07 -8.53 1.86
C ARG A 376 26.94 -7.46 1.19
N LEU A 377 26.85 -6.22 1.64
CA LEU A 377 27.76 -5.18 1.20
C LEU A 377 28.47 -4.54 2.40
N HIS A 378 29.79 -4.42 2.21
CA HIS A 378 30.82 -3.59 2.83
C HIS A 378 30.47 -2.72 4.03
#